data_AF-A0A9P7DTW0-F1
#
_entry.id   AF-A0A9P7DTW0-F1
#
_cell.length_a   1.000
_cell.length_b   1.000
_cell.length_c   1.000
_cell.angle_alpha   90.00
_cell.angle_beta   90.00
_cell.angle_gamma   90.00
#
_symmetry.space_group_name_H-M   'P 1'
#
loop_
_entity.id
_entity.type
_entity.pdbx_description
1 polymer ?
#
loop_
_entity_poly.entity_id
_entity_poly.type
_entity_poly.pdbx_seq_one_letter_code
_entity_poly.pdbx_strand_id
1 'polypeptide(L)'
;ASLLKDDVLQPQPQRIPVSHAPDVLPDSVTKFLATSLNMSSNAVDNLWYIVKDLVWELLMSAEASTEDEVVFRLHGHKIGLVGCTLYPPVKTCINHGCTTWQHGTLLKKEEQRWIIIFTHSEGAKPGWTVHLKC
;
A
#
# COMPACT_ATOMS: atom_id res chain seq x y z
N ALA A 1 0.09 -10.59 -1.22
CA ALA A 1 -0.61 -9.32 -1.50
C ALA A 1 0.44 -8.26 -1.72
N SER A 2 0.33 -7.44 -2.77
CA SER A 2 1.35 -6.42 -3.06
C SER A 2 1.61 -5.55 -1.85
N LEU A 3 2.85 -5.53 -1.39
CA LEU A 3 3.27 -4.87 -0.15
C LEU A 3 2.92 -3.39 -0.10
N LEU A 4 2.74 -2.75 -1.26
CA LEU A 4 2.54 -1.31 -1.37
C LEU A 4 1.26 -0.92 -2.11
N LYS A 5 0.51 -1.84 -2.75
CA LYS A 5 -0.69 -1.43 -3.53
C LYS A 5 -1.71 -0.72 -2.66
N ASP A 6 -1.94 -1.23 -1.46
CA ASP A 6 -2.89 -0.63 -0.55
C ASP A 6 -2.36 0.69 0.00
N ASP A 7 -1.07 0.78 0.31
CA ASP A 7 -0.40 2.04 0.70
C ASP A 7 -0.39 3.08 -0.43
N VAL A 8 -0.40 2.64 -1.69
CA VAL A 8 -0.53 3.49 -2.88
C VAL A 8 -1.98 3.93 -3.07
N LEU A 9 -2.95 3.03 -2.91
CA LEU A 9 -4.38 3.30 -3.10
C LEU A 9 -4.95 4.19 -2.00
N GLN A 10 -4.51 4.02 -0.77
CA GLN A 10 -5.17 4.59 0.38
C GLN A 10 -5.14 6.14 0.40
N PRO A 11 -4.03 6.82 0.07
CA PRO A 11 -3.99 8.28 -0.02
C PRO A 11 -4.72 8.85 -1.25
N GLN A 12 -5.13 8.00 -2.20
CA GLN A 12 -5.78 8.46 -3.44
C GLN A 12 -7.21 8.98 -3.19
N PRO A 13 -7.74 9.83 -4.07
CA PRO A 13 -9.15 10.21 -4.06
C PRO A 13 -10.12 9.01 -3.98
N GLN A 14 -11.27 9.22 -3.33
CA GLN A 14 -12.31 8.20 -3.10
C GLN A 14 -12.89 7.56 -4.37
N ARG A 15 -12.78 8.26 -5.51
CA ARG A 15 -13.38 7.86 -6.79
C ARG A 15 -12.40 7.19 -7.74
N ILE A 16 -11.16 6.94 -7.32
CA ILE A 16 -10.19 6.24 -8.18
C ILE A 16 -10.59 4.76 -8.32
N PRO A 17 -10.62 4.21 -9.55
CA PRO A 17 -10.88 2.79 -9.76
C PRO A 17 -9.74 1.94 -9.19
N VAL A 18 -10.06 0.97 -8.33
CA VAL A 18 -9.08 0.03 -7.74
C VAL A 18 -8.44 -0.87 -8.82
N SER A 19 -9.12 -1.07 -9.93
CA SER A 19 -8.68 -1.91 -11.04
C SER A 19 -7.55 -1.32 -11.87
N HIS A 20 -7.27 -0.01 -11.76
CA HIS A 20 -6.24 0.65 -12.53
C HIS A 20 -5.21 1.31 -11.62
N ALA A 21 -3.98 1.43 -12.10
CA ALA A 21 -2.93 2.13 -11.39
C ALA A 21 -3.27 3.63 -11.27
N PRO A 22 -3.04 4.28 -10.12
CA PRO A 22 -3.17 5.72 -10.04
C PRO A 22 -2.07 6.43 -10.84
N ASP A 23 -2.39 7.61 -11.37
CA ASP A 23 -1.43 8.40 -12.15
C ASP A 23 -0.27 8.95 -11.32
N VAL A 24 -0.51 9.18 -10.02
CA VAL A 24 0.44 9.79 -9.11
C VAL A 24 0.65 8.89 -7.89
N LEU A 25 1.91 8.63 -7.56
CA LEU A 25 2.28 7.91 -6.34
C LEU A 25 2.19 8.83 -5.12
N PRO A 26 1.84 8.30 -3.94
CA PRO A 26 1.98 9.05 -2.70
C PRO A 26 3.44 9.42 -2.40
N ASP A 27 3.67 10.59 -1.83
CA ASP A 27 5.01 11.09 -1.47
C ASP A 27 5.86 10.10 -0.66
N SER A 28 5.23 9.35 0.25
CA SER A 28 5.92 8.32 1.05
C SER A 28 6.47 7.21 0.17
N VAL A 29 5.69 6.73 -0.79
CA VAL A 29 6.09 5.69 -1.74
C VAL A 29 7.14 6.22 -2.71
N THR A 30 6.97 7.44 -3.22
CA THR A 30 7.97 8.08 -4.08
C THR A 30 9.31 8.25 -3.37
N LYS A 31 9.32 8.71 -2.11
CA LYS A 31 10.54 8.83 -1.29
C LYS A 31 11.17 7.47 -1.01
N PHE A 32 10.36 6.47 -0.69
CA PHE A 32 10.84 5.10 -0.48
C PHE A 32 11.58 4.60 -1.71
N LEU A 33 10.92 4.59 -2.88
CA LEU A 33 11.50 4.12 -4.14
C LEU A 33 12.74 4.93 -4.53
N ALA A 34 12.71 6.25 -4.37
CA ALA A 34 13.84 7.13 -4.66
C ALA A 34 15.08 6.73 -3.84
N THR A 35 14.91 6.52 -2.53
CA THR A 35 16.03 6.13 -1.66
C THR A 35 16.48 4.69 -1.87
N SER A 36 15.56 3.75 -2.06
CA SER A 36 15.85 2.32 -2.26
C SER A 36 16.55 2.05 -3.59
N LEU A 37 16.18 2.78 -4.65
CA LEU A 37 16.76 2.63 -5.99
C LEU A 37 17.86 3.65 -6.29
N ASN A 38 18.24 4.47 -5.30
CA ASN A 38 19.22 5.55 -5.43
C ASN A 38 18.98 6.47 -6.64
N MET A 39 17.73 6.94 -6.77
CA MET A 39 17.30 7.83 -7.85
C MET A 39 16.55 9.06 -7.32
N SER A 40 16.43 10.09 -8.15
CA SER A 40 15.64 11.27 -7.79
C SER A 40 14.13 10.98 -7.79
N SER A 41 13.34 11.70 -7.00
CA SER A 41 11.87 11.58 -7.02
C SER A 41 11.28 11.81 -8.41
N ASN A 42 11.81 12.77 -9.18
CA ASN A 42 11.38 13.00 -10.58
C ASN A 42 11.67 11.78 -11.49
N ALA A 43 12.76 11.06 -11.24
CA ALA A 43 13.04 9.82 -11.97
C ALA A 43 12.05 8.70 -11.59
N VAL A 44 11.66 8.61 -10.31
CA VAL A 44 10.61 7.68 -9.85
C VAL A 44 9.28 8.00 -10.52
N ASP A 45 8.87 9.27 -10.58
CA ASP A 45 7.59 9.67 -11.17
C ASP A 45 7.55 9.35 -12.67
N ASN A 46 8.65 9.64 -13.40
CA ASN A 46 8.78 9.28 -14.81
C ASN A 46 8.76 7.76 -15.01
N LEU A 47 9.43 7.00 -14.15
CA LEU A 47 9.42 5.54 -14.22
C LEU A 47 8.02 5.00 -13.97
N TRP A 48 7.34 5.49 -12.93
CA TRP A 48 5.96 5.11 -12.61
C TRP A 48 5.03 5.37 -13.79
N TYR A 49 5.10 6.54 -14.42
CA TYR A 49 4.31 6.85 -15.61
C TYR A 49 4.45 5.79 -16.72
N ILE A 50 5.64 5.22 -16.88
CA ILE A 50 5.92 4.20 -17.90
C ILE A 50 5.46 2.80 -17.46
N VAL A 51 5.66 2.43 -16.20
CA VAL A 51 5.50 1.03 -15.73
C VAL A 51 4.25 0.78 -14.89
N LYS A 52 3.45 1.81 -14.56
CA LYS A 52 2.36 1.72 -13.58
C LYS A 52 1.37 0.59 -13.88
N ASP A 53 0.93 0.45 -15.13
CA ASP A 53 -0.10 -0.53 -15.51
C ASP A 53 0.45 -1.95 -15.42
N LEU A 54 1.68 -2.15 -15.92
CA LEU A 54 2.39 -3.43 -15.80
C LEU A 54 2.58 -3.83 -14.33
N VAL A 55 3.08 -2.91 -13.49
CA VAL A 55 3.26 -3.17 -12.06
C VAL A 55 1.91 -3.46 -11.41
N TRP A 56 0.86 -2.73 -11.76
CA TRP A 56 -0.48 -2.92 -11.20
C TRP A 56 -1.08 -4.27 -11.57
N GLU A 57 -0.79 -4.81 -12.74
CA GLU A 57 -1.28 -6.13 -13.17
C GLU A 57 -0.46 -7.29 -12.61
N LEU A 58 0.86 -7.12 -12.42
CA LEU A 58 1.81 -8.19 -12.05
C LEU A 58 1.63 -8.81 -10.65
N LEU A 59 0.61 -8.42 -9.88
CA LEU A 59 0.65 -8.54 -8.42
C LEU A 59 -0.38 -9.51 -7.81
N MET A 60 -0.25 -10.80 -8.14
CA MET A 60 -0.99 -11.87 -7.44
C MET A 60 -0.13 -12.98 -6.81
N SER A 61 1.18 -13.12 -7.08
CA SER A 61 1.93 -14.30 -6.61
C SER A 61 3.34 -14.10 -6.06
N ALA A 62 3.88 -12.88 -6.01
CA ALA A 62 5.20 -12.68 -5.42
C ALA A 62 5.07 -12.58 -3.88
N GLU A 63 5.59 -13.59 -3.18
CA GLU A 63 5.87 -13.49 -1.74
C GLU A 63 7.02 -12.49 -1.53
N ALA A 64 6.96 -11.74 -0.42
CA ALA A 64 8.03 -10.82 -0.05
C ALA A 64 9.32 -11.62 0.16
N SER A 65 10.40 -11.21 -0.49
CA SER A 65 11.70 -11.81 -0.26
C SER A 65 12.33 -11.27 1.03
N THR A 66 13.34 -11.97 1.55
CA THR A 66 14.14 -11.48 2.68
C THR A 66 14.89 -10.19 2.32
N GLU A 67 15.23 -9.99 1.05
CA GLU A 67 15.86 -8.77 0.53
C GLU A 67 14.90 -7.58 0.61
N ASP A 68 13.62 -7.79 0.26
CA ASP A 68 12.58 -6.76 0.38
C ASP A 68 12.46 -6.28 1.84
N GLU A 69 12.46 -7.20 2.80
CA GLU A 69 12.38 -6.87 4.22
C GLU A 69 13.56 -5.99 4.67
N VAL A 70 14.77 -6.24 4.17
CA VAL A 70 15.94 -5.41 4.45
C VAL A 70 15.73 -3.99 3.90
N VAL A 71 15.22 -3.87 2.67
CA VAL A 71 14.95 -2.57 2.03
C VAL A 71 13.88 -1.79 2.81
N PHE A 72 12.78 -2.42 3.22
CA PHE A 72 11.76 -1.79 4.06
C PHE A 72 12.32 -1.31 5.40
N ARG A 73 13.16 -2.12 6.04
CA ARG A 73 13.79 -1.74 7.32
C ARG A 73 14.73 -0.55 7.17
N LEU A 74 15.50 -0.49 6.09
CA LEU A 74 16.49 0.57 5.85
C LEU A 74 15.82 1.89 5.43
N HIS A 75 14.81 1.82 4.56
CA HIS A 75 14.27 2.99 3.86
C HIS A 75 12.79 3.30 4.17
N GLY A 76 11.98 2.29 4.48
CA GLY A 76 10.53 2.42 4.64
C GLY A 76 10.07 2.78 6.07
N HIS A 77 10.65 2.15 7.09
CA HIS A 77 10.12 2.23 8.46
C HIS A 77 10.01 3.66 9.00
N LYS A 78 10.99 4.52 8.67
CA LYS A 78 11.03 5.92 9.13
C LYS A 78 9.91 6.78 8.55
N ILE A 79 9.30 6.35 7.45
CA ILE A 79 8.23 7.06 6.74
C ILE A 79 6.90 6.28 6.77
N GLY A 80 6.78 5.31 7.68
CA GLY A 80 5.55 4.57 7.93
C GLY A 80 5.28 3.41 6.96
N LEU A 81 6.23 3.04 6.11
CA LEU A 81 6.09 1.90 5.19
C LEU A 81 6.80 0.67 5.77
N VAL A 82 6.11 -0.47 5.77
CA VAL A 82 6.65 -1.76 6.24
C VAL A 82 6.33 -2.85 5.24
N GLY A 83 7.12 -3.92 5.25
CA GLY A 83 6.87 -5.10 4.40
C GLY A 83 5.67 -5.94 4.84
N CYS A 84 4.95 -5.56 5.90
CA CYS A 84 3.78 -6.29 6.37
C CYS A 84 2.71 -5.35 6.96
N THR A 85 1.80 -4.90 6.08
CA THR A 85 0.61 -4.11 6.46
C THR A 85 -0.64 -4.91 6.16
N LEU A 86 -1.49 -5.11 7.16
CA LEU A 86 -2.76 -5.81 7.04
C LEU A 86 -3.88 -4.80 6.77
N TYR A 87 -4.38 -4.80 5.54
CA TYR A 87 -5.59 -4.08 5.17
C TYR A 87 -6.82 -4.98 5.25
N PRO A 88 -8.01 -4.44 5.54
CA PRO A 88 -9.26 -5.20 5.47
C PRO A 88 -9.49 -5.69 4.02
N PRO A 89 -10.05 -6.89 3.83
CA PRO A 89 -10.31 -7.42 2.49
C PRO A 89 -11.38 -6.61 1.75
N VAL A 90 -12.22 -5.87 2.46
CA VAL A 90 -13.26 -5.02 1.90
C VAL A 90 -12.88 -3.55 2.10
N LYS A 91 -12.82 -2.80 1.00
CA LYS A 91 -12.41 -1.38 0.97
C LYS A 91 -13.59 -0.41 0.87
N THR A 92 -14.81 -0.93 0.76
CA THR A 92 -16.05 -0.17 0.79
C THR A 92 -16.79 -0.45 2.08
N CYS A 93 -17.76 0.40 2.45
CA CYS A 93 -18.69 0.03 3.52
C CYS A 93 -19.44 -1.25 3.12
N ILE A 94 -19.94 -2.01 4.10
CA ILE A 94 -20.82 -3.17 3.88
C ILE A 94 -22.23 -2.93 4.43
N ASN A 95 -22.45 -1.80 5.10
CA ASN A 95 -23.75 -1.42 5.62
C ASN A 95 -24.58 -0.75 4.50
N HIS A 96 -25.64 -1.42 4.06
CA HIS A 96 -26.55 -0.93 3.02
C HIS A 96 -27.26 0.38 3.37
N GLY A 97 -27.38 0.72 4.66
CA GLY A 97 -27.94 2.00 5.12
C GLY A 97 -26.94 3.16 5.10
N CYS A 98 -25.67 2.92 4.77
CA CYS A 98 -24.64 3.95 4.74
C CYS A 98 -24.64 4.69 3.39
N THR A 99 -24.58 6.02 3.42
CA THR A 99 -24.47 6.85 2.20
C THR A 99 -23.21 6.52 1.40
N THR A 100 -22.09 6.25 2.07
CA THR A 100 -20.83 5.83 1.43
C THR A 100 -20.99 4.52 0.66
N TRP A 101 -21.78 3.56 1.18
CA TRP A 101 -22.12 2.33 0.46
C TRP A 101 -22.96 2.62 -0.78
N GLN A 102 -23.99 3.46 -0.64
CA GLN A 102 -24.88 3.82 -1.75
C GLN A 102 -24.13 4.49 -2.91
N HIS A 103 -23.08 5.25 -2.60
CA HIS A 103 -22.21 5.87 -3.60
C HIS A 103 -21.11 4.94 -4.14
N GLY A 104 -20.94 3.74 -3.57
CA GLY A 104 -19.91 2.80 -3.98
C GLY A 104 -18.48 3.34 -3.81
N THR A 105 -18.26 4.28 -2.88
CA THR A 105 -16.95 4.92 -2.71
C THR A 105 -16.04 4.13 -1.80
N LEU A 106 -14.73 4.26 -2.03
CA LEU A 106 -13.71 3.66 -1.18
C LEU A 106 -13.67 4.36 0.19
N LEU A 107 -13.50 3.57 1.24
CA LEU A 107 -13.23 4.06 2.59
C LEU A 107 -11.79 4.58 2.64
N LYS A 108 -11.64 5.85 3.03
CA LYS A 108 -10.34 6.54 3.10
C LYS A 108 -9.98 7.01 4.50
N LYS A 109 -10.96 7.05 5.40
CA LYS A 109 -10.70 7.35 6.80
C LYS A 109 -10.11 6.11 7.44
N GLU A 110 -8.94 6.25 8.02
CA GLU A 110 -8.22 5.13 8.60
C GLU A 110 -7.68 5.40 9.99
N GLU A 111 -7.41 4.31 10.70
CA GLU A 111 -6.61 4.28 11.90
C GLU A 111 -5.60 3.14 11.75
N GLN A 112 -4.31 3.46 11.87
CA GLN A 112 -3.25 2.49 11.81
C GLN A 112 -2.82 2.10 13.23
N ARG A 113 -2.58 0.81 13.46
CA ARG A 113 -2.09 0.31 14.75
C ARG A 113 -0.90 -0.61 14.55
N TRP A 114 0.13 -0.39 15.37
CA TRP A 114 1.31 -1.24 15.37
C TRP A 114 0.96 -2.60 15.98
N ILE A 115 1.42 -3.68 15.34
CA ILE A 115 1.15 -5.05 15.74
C ILE A 115 2.41 -5.93 15.59
N ILE A 116 2.36 -7.09 16.24
CA ILE A 116 3.27 -8.21 15.99
C ILE A 116 2.49 -9.31 15.26
N ILE A 117 2.98 -9.72 14.10
CA ILE A 117 2.42 -10.79 13.27
C ILE A 117 3.24 -12.04 13.52
N PHE A 118 2.58 -13.11 13.96
CA PHE A 118 3.20 -14.41 14.13
C PHE A 118 3.04 -15.22 12.85
N THR A 119 4.15 -15.44 12.16
CA THR A 119 4.20 -16.23 10.92
C THR A 119 4.69 -17.65 11.22
N HIS A 120 4.29 -18.60 10.38
CA HIS A 120 4.67 -20.01 10.55
C HIS A 120 6.15 -20.27 10.27
N SER A 121 6.71 -19.67 9.22
CA SER A 121 8.08 -19.91 8.75
C SER A 121 9.12 -18.91 9.26
N GLU A 122 8.70 -17.68 9.59
CA GLU A 122 9.63 -16.57 9.83
C GLU A 122 9.54 -16.00 11.25
N GLY A 123 8.69 -16.61 12.10
CA GLY A 123 8.49 -16.19 13.49
C GLY A 123 7.69 -14.90 13.62
N ALA A 124 7.95 -14.18 14.72
CA ALA A 124 7.25 -12.94 15.04
C ALA A 124 7.89 -11.75 14.30
N LYS A 125 7.08 -10.99 13.55
CA LYS A 125 7.50 -9.81 12.79
C LYS A 125 6.68 -8.57 13.16
N PRO A 126 7.27 -7.38 13.19
CA PRO A 126 6.50 -6.15 13.34
C PRO A 126 5.69 -5.86 12.07
N GLY A 127 4.52 -5.26 12.25
CA GLY A 127 3.67 -4.84 11.14
C GLY A 127 2.66 -3.78 11.56
N TRP A 128 1.78 -3.43 10.64
CA TRP A 128 0.66 -2.53 10.88
C TRP A 128 -0.66 -3.22 10.54
N THR A 129 -1.71 -2.91 11.30
CA THR A 129 -3.10 -3.19 10.91
C THR A 129 -3.81 -1.88 10.61
N VAL A 130 -4.54 -1.85 9.50
CA VAL A 130 -5.29 -0.67 9.06
C VAL A 130 -6.78 -0.89 9.31
N HIS A 131 -7.40 0.05 10.00
CA HIS A 131 -8.83 0.04 10.27
C HIS A 131 -9.52 1.12 9.45
N LEU A 132 -10.31 0.72 8.46
CA LEU A 132 -11.06 1.62 7.61
C LEU A 132 -12.41 2.00 8.26
N LYS A 133 -12.81 3.26 8.11
CA LYS A 133 -14.03 3.84 8.69
C LYS A 133 -14.81 4.63 7.63
N CYS A 134 -16.12 4.73 7.83
CA CYS A 134 -16.98 5.65 7.08
C CYS A 134 -16.76 7.10 7.53
#